data_AF-A0A9W3Z1W4-F1
#
_entry.id   AF-A0A9W3Z1W4-F1
#
_cell.length_a   1.000
_cell.length_b   1.000
_cell.length_c   1.000
_cell.angle_alpha   90.00
_cell.angle_beta   90.00
_cell.angle_gamma   90.00
#
_symmetry.space_group_name_H-M   'P 1'
#
loop_
_entity.id
_entity.type
_entity.pdbx_description
1 polymer ?
#
loop_
_entity_poly.entity_id
_entity_poly.type
_entity_poly.pdbx_seq_one_letter_code
_entity_poly.pdbx_strand_id
1 'polypeptide(L)'
;MKNQKLIVDSKKIGFPIKIFENQYLEEALKGHFYFGSLEQYADIEKLTKDHVIGDLNEGKIVSKIEANAIWAREVGQKNPIRIDNHHRNNKVTIKYGISRKQLKQIGALCFSFLSLDDFQSFKKEGTKTYFKLKQEALDKVQNFLSLKEKSTMAECSLVLFNPNCFFKVLHDENLSFDWVHYYDHQDPMTLYDNQKLGIPSYFYKSQEYAYQRELRVVSKLSCECKGEVKTIEGLSGKKVSLNYLSRLVLIIEGYEKLD
;
A
#
# COMPACT_ATOMS: atom_id res chain seq x y z
N MET A 1 -18.34 27.20 -24.07
CA MET A 1 -17.16 26.35 -23.77
C MET A 1 -17.64 24.92 -23.60
N LYS A 2 -17.09 23.95 -24.33
CA LYS A 2 -17.41 22.53 -24.11
C LYS A 2 -16.84 22.13 -22.75
N ASN A 3 -17.69 21.78 -21.79
CA ASN A 3 -17.25 21.16 -20.53
C ASN A 3 -16.54 19.85 -20.86
N GLN A 4 -15.21 19.86 -20.83
CA GLN A 4 -14.42 18.63 -20.93
C GLN A 4 -14.70 17.80 -19.68
N LYS A 5 -15.29 16.62 -19.85
CA LYS A 5 -15.46 15.66 -18.76
C LYS A 5 -14.08 15.11 -18.40
N LEU A 6 -13.69 15.27 -17.14
CA LEU A 6 -12.46 14.69 -16.61
C LEU A 6 -12.75 13.24 -16.22
N ILE A 7 -12.06 12.28 -16.85
CA ILE A 7 -12.09 10.88 -16.43
C ILE A 7 -11.05 10.71 -15.32
N VAL A 8 -11.50 10.26 -14.15
CA VAL A 8 -10.64 10.07 -12.98
C VAL A 8 -10.87 8.68 -12.41
N ASP A 9 -9.78 7.99 -12.08
CA ASP A 9 -9.82 6.73 -11.34
C ASP A 9 -10.32 6.96 -9.91
N SER A 10 -11.39 6.25 -9.51
CA SER A 10 -12.00 6.37 -8.19
C SER A 10 -11.02 6.06 -7.05
N LYS A 11 -10.02 5.21 -7.30
CA LYS A 11 -8.97 4.88 -6.33
C LYS A 11 -8.08 6.07 -5.98
N LYS A 12 -8.05 7.09 -6.82
CA LYS A 12 -7.19 8.29 -6.67
C LYS A 12 -7.90 9.47 -6.01
N ILE A 13 -9.21 9.37 -5.78
CA ILE A 13 -10.01 10.41 -5.13
C ILE A 13 -10.22 9.99 -3.69
N GLY A 14 -9.78 10.78 -2.70
CA GLY A 14 -9.90 10.36 -1.32
C GLY A 14 -9.06 11.14 -0.33
N PHE A 15 -8.84 10.53 0.83
CA PHE A 15 -8.07 11.13 1.92
C PHE A 15 -6.92 10.22 2.37
N PRO A 16 -5.69 10.75 2.49
CA PRO A 16 -4.60 10.07 3.17
C PRO A 16 -4.81 10.14 4.68
N ILE A 17 -4.69 8.99 5.34
CA ILE A 17 -4.66 8.86 6.79
C ILE A 17 -3.42 8.09 7.21
N LYS A 18 -2.95 8.31 8.44
CA LYS A 18 -1.88 7.50 9.02
C LYS A 18 -2.09 7.33 10.51
N ILE A 19 -1.69 6.17 11.00
CA ILE A 19 -1.74 5.82 12.42
C ILE A 19 -0.32 5.95 12.98
N PHE A 20 -0.17 6.82 13.98
CA PHE A 20 1.10 7.07 14.67
C PHE A 20 1.02 6.54 16.09
N GLU A 21 2.07 5.91 16.58
CA GLU A 21 2.24 5.74 18.02
C GLU A 21 2.37 7.12 18.67
N ASN A 22 1.73 7.31 19.82
CA ASN A 22 1.62 8.62 20.45
C ASN A 22 3.00 9.27 20.72
N GLN A 23 4.02 8.46 21.02
CA GLN A 23 5.40 8.92 21.22
C GLN A 23 6.04 9.59 19.98
N TYR A 24 5.55 9.31 18.78
CA TYR A 24 6.06 9.88 17.52
C TYR A 24 5.13 10.94 16.92
N LEU A 25 3.96 11.15 17.52
CA LEU A 25 2.91 11.98 16.93
C LEU A 25 3.34 13.46 16.82
N GLU A 26 3.97 14.01 17.86
CA GLU A 26 4.33 15.42 17.90
C GLU A 26 5.29 15.78 16.76
N GLU A 27 6.34 14.98 16.57
CA GLU A 27 7.32 15.16 15.51
C GLU A 27 6.71 14.97 14.12
N ALA A 28 5.81 13.99 13.96
CA ALA A 28 5.08 13.79 12.71
C ALA A 28 4.18 15.00 12.36
N LEU A 29 3.56 15.64 13.34
CA LEU A 29 2.75 16.85 13.12
C LEU A 29 3.59 18.08 12.75
N LYS A 30 4.89 18.09 13.09
CA LYS A 30 5.87 19.10 12.65
C LYS A 30 6.48 18.79 11.28
N GLY A 31 6.09 17.69 10.64
CA GLY A 31 6.59 17.29 9.33
C GLY A 31 7.81 16.36 9.36
N HIS A 32 8.21 15.84 10.52
CA HIS A 32 9.31 14.89 10.64
C HIS A 32 8.80 13.46 10.56
N PHE A 33 9.10 12.78 9.45
CA PHE A 33 8.61 11.42 9.18
C PHE A 33 9.75 10.42 9.10
N TYR A 34 9.58 9.30 9.81
CA TYR A 34 10.50 8.17 9.70
C TYR A 34 10.20 7.34 8.45
N PHE A 35 11.21 7.18 7.61
CA PHE A 35 11.24 6.25 6.50
C PHE A 35 11.98 4.99 6.93
N GLY A 36 11.23 3.92 7.20
CA GLY A 36 11.81 2.61 7.53
C GLY A 36 12.36 1.95 6.26
N SER A 37 13.52 1.31 6.34
CA SER A 37 14.03 0.51 5.23
C SER A 37 13.06 -0.63 4.92
N LEU A 38 12.94 -1.00 3.64
CA LEU A 38 12.11 -2.15 3.25
C LEU A 38 12.56 -3.44 3.95
N GLU A 39 13.87 -3.60 4.21
CA GLU A 39 14.40 -4.72 4.97
C GLU A 39 13.82 -4.77 6.40
N GLN A 40 13.68 -3.62 7.07
CA GLN A 40 13.15 -3.57 8.44
C GLN A 40 11.75 -4.17 8.52
N TYR A 41 10.86 -3.88 7.57
CA TYR A 41 9.51 -4.41 7.56
C TYR A 41 9.50 -5.94 7.39
N ALA A 42 10.34 -6.48 6.49
CA ALA A 42 10.49 -7.91 6.33
C ALA A 42 11.08 -8.60 7.58
N ASP A 43 12.04 -7.95 8.23
CA ASP A 43 12.67 -8.46 9.45
C ASP A 43 11.71 -8.43 10.65
N ILE A 44 10.84 -7.43 10.77
CA ILE A 44 9.81 -7.37 11.82
C ILE A 44 8.95 -8.63 11.76
N GLU A 45 8.30 -8.90 10.62
CA GLU A 45 7.42 -10.08 10.50
C GLU A 45 8.20 -11.38 10.75
N LYS A 46 9.43 -11.49 10.23
CA LYS A 46 10.26 -12.67 10.45
C LYS A 46 10.55 -12.94 11.93
N LEU A 47 10.79 -11.90 12.71
CA LEU A 47 11.20 -12.01 14.12
C LEU A 47 10.00 -12.15 15.06
N THR A 48 8.93 -11.40 14.81
CA THR A 48 7.77 -11.33 15.71
C THR A 48 6.61 -12.21 15.25
N LYS A 49 6.64 -12.70 14.00
CA LYS A 49 5.49 -13.32 13.30
C LYS A 49 4.28 -12.40 13.28
N ASP A 50 4.54 -11.10 13.31
CA ASP A 50 3.51 -10.07 13.31
C ASP A 50 3.13 -9.68 11.88
N HIS A 51 1.95 -10.13 11.46
CA HIS A 51 1.33 -9.84 10.17
C HIS A 51 0.54 -8.52 10.17
N VAL A 52 0.89 -7.57 11.05
CA VAL A 52 0.24 -6.26 11.14
C VAL A 52 1.05 -5.16 10.46
N ILE A 53 2.38 -5.13 10.62
CA ILE A 53 3.22 -4.00 10.17
C ILE A 53 4.19 -4.43 9.06
N GLY A 54 4.78 -5.63 9.17
CA GLY A 54 5.74 -6.15 8.20
C GLY A 54 5.09 -6.97 7.09
N ASP A 55 5.73 -7.06 5.93
CA ASP A 55 5.55 -8.13 4.94
C ASP A 55 6.90 -8.84 4.77
N LEU A 56 6.99 -10.14 5.05
CA LEU A 56 8.20 -10.96 4.90
C LEU A 56 8.73 -10.92 3.46
N ASN A 57 7.86 -10.65 2.50
CA ASN A 57 8.16 -10.51 1.10
C ASN A 57 8.30 -9.05 0.66
N GLU A 58 8.53 -8.11 1.58
CA GLU A 58 8.69 -6.70 1.25
C GLU A 58 9.70 -6.48 0.11
N GLY A 59 9.30 -5.68 -0.89
CA GLY A 59 10.06 -5.48 -2.13
C GLY A 59 10.13 -6.69 -3.08
N LYS A 60 9.35 -7.75 -2.85
CA LYS A 60 9.29 -8.96 -3.67
C LYS A 60 7.84 -9.41 -3.91
N ILE A 61 7.65 -10.01 -5.07
CA ILE A 61 6.43 -10.73 -5.42
C ILE A 61 6.76 -12.22 -5.36
N VAL A 62 5.91 -12.98 -4.67
CA VAL A 62 6.08 -14.43 -4.49
C VAL A 62 4.86 -15.16 -5.04
N SER A 63 5.08 -16.12 -5.94
CA SER A 63 4.04 -17.04 -6.39
C SER A 63 4.40 -18.47 -5.98
N LYS A 64 3.44 -19.18 -5.41
CA LYS A 64 3.51 -20.58 -5.04
C LYS A 64 2.62 -21.35 -6.00
N ILE A 65 3.25 -22.16 -6.83
CA ILE A 65 2.56 -22.92 -7.88
C ILE A 65 2.58 -24.39 -7.46
N GLU A 66 1.41 -25.01 -7.46
CA GLU A 66 1.28 -26.46 -7.40
C GLU A 66 1.25 -27.00 -8.82
N ALA A 67 2.26 -27.81 -9.17
CA ALA A 67 2.37 -28.37 -10.51
C ALA A 67 2.19 -29.89 -10.47
N ASN A 68 1.31 -30.45 -11.30
CA ASN A 68 1.19 -31.91 -11.38
C ASN A 68 2.42 -32.58 -12.02
N ALA A 69 3.08 -31.87 -12.94
CA ALA A 69 4.33 -32.28 -13.56
C ALA A 69 5.13 -31.05 -13.99
N ILE A 70 6.46 -31.15 -13.98
CA ILE A 70 7.36 -30.11 -14.47
C ILE A 70 7.95 -30.61 -15.78
N TRP A 71 8.01 -29.74 -16.78
CA TRP A 71 8.51 -30.05 -18.11
C TRP A 71 9.52 -28.98 -18.51
N ALA A 72 10.62 -29.38 -19.15
CA ALA A 72 11.62 -28.46 -19.69
C ALA A 72 11.81 -28.70 -21.17
N ARG A 73 12.06 -27.62 -21.91
CA ARG A 73 12.51 -27.65 -23.29
C ARG A 73 13.44 -26.48 -23.54
N GLU A 74 14.37 -26.67 -24.46
CA GLU A 74 15.13 -25.55 -25.00
C GLU A 74 14.24 -24.65 -25.88
N VAL A 75 14.55 -23.36 -25.91
CA VAL A 75 13.87 -22.41 -26.79
C VAL A 75 14.06 -22.83 -28.25
N GLY A 76 12.96 -22.98 -28.98
CA GLY A 76 12.96 -23.45 -30.37
C GLY A 76 12.79 -24.96 -30.55
N GLN A 77 12.92 -25.77 -29.49
CA GLN A 77 12.60 -27.20 -29.57
C GLN A 77 11.09 -27.46 -29.40
N LYS A 78 10.57 -28.48 -30.10
CA LYS A 78 9.14 -28.84 -30.07
C LYS A 78 8.76 -29.72 -28.88
N ASN A 79 9.62 -30.67 -28.53
CA ASN A 79 9.28 -31.72 -27.57
C ASN A 79 9.88 -31.41 -26.19
N PRO A 80 9.04 -31.24 -25.16
CA PRO A 80 9.54 -31.09 -23.80
C PRO A 80 9.91 -32.44 -23.18
N ILE A 81 10.85 -32.39 -22.23
CA ILE A 81 11.26 -33.52 -21.40
C ILE A 81 10.64 -33.33 -20.01
N ARG A 82 10.05 -34.38 -19.46
CA ARG A 82 9.51 -34.37 -18.11
C ARG A 82 10.66 -34.34 -17.10
N ILE A 83 10.59 -33.41 -16.15
CA ILE A 83 11.46 -33.38 -14.98
C ILE A 83 10.74 -34.16 -13.87
N ASP A 84 11.25 -35.35 -13.57
CA ASP A 84 10.78 -36.13 -12.44
C ASP A 84 11.31 -35.54 -11.15
N ASN A 85 10.40 -34.96 -10.37
CA ASN A 85 10.74 -34.42 -9.06
C ASN A 85 10.70 -35.56 -8.03
N HIS A 86 11.87 -35.98 -7.53
CA HIS A 86 11.96 -37.04 -6.51
C HIS A 86 11.36 -36.62 -5.15
N HIS A 87 11.04 -35.33 -4.97
CA HIS A 87 10.33 -34.82 -3.80
C HIS A 87 8.82 -34.81 -4.07
N ARG A 88 8.05 -35.56 -3.27
CA ARG A 88 6.60 -35.79 -3.39
C ARG A 88 5.71 -34.53 -3.34
N ASN A 89 6.29 -33.34 -3.16
CA ASN A 89 5.59 -32.06 -3.16
C ASN A 89 6.09 -31.19 -4.31
N ASN A 90 5.33 -31.12 -5.40
CA ASN A 90 5.59 -30.23 -6.53
C ASN A 90 5.14 -28.79 -6.24
N LYS A 91 5.54 -28.26 -5.08
CA LYS A 91 5.33 -26.84 -4.74
C LYS A 91 6.52 -26.05 -5.26
N VAL A 92 6.34 -25.32 -6.34
CA VAL A 92 7.34 -24.42 -6.90
C VAL A 92 7.11 -23.04 -6.32
N THR A 93 8.13 -22.45 -5.70
CA THR A 93 8.07 -21.05 -5.25
C THR A 93 8.92 -20.20 -6.18
N ILE A 94 8.28 -19.28 -6.89
CA ILE A 94 8.93 -18.29 -7.75
C ILE A 94 8.94 -16.96 -7.00
N LYS A 95 10.11 -16.30 -6.97
CA LYS A 95 10.28 -14.99 -6.34
C LYS A 95 10.86 -14.00 -7.34
N TYR A 96 10.24 -12.85 -7.48
CA TYR A 96 10.71 -11.74 -8.30
C TYR A 96 10.79 -10.47 -7.46
N GLY A 97 11.82 -9.65 -7.67
CA GLY A 97 11.93 -8.36 -6.97
C GLY A 97 13.36 -7.91 -6.80
N ILE A 98 13.57 -7.02 -5.83
CA ILE A 98 14.87 -6.37 -5.61
C ILE A 98 15.79 -7.16 -4.68
N SER A 99 17.09 -6.91 -4.83
CA SER A 99 18.13 -7.51 -4.00
C SER A 99 18.06 -7.02 -2.55
N ARG A 100 18.64 -7.80 -1.62
CA ARG A 100 18.75 -7.40 -0.21
C ARG A 100 19.48 -6.06 -0.02
N LYS A 101 20.50 -5.78 -0.84
CA LYS A 101 21.20 -4.49 -0.81
C LYS A 101 20.27 -3.33 -1.15
N GLN A 102 19.40 -3.50 -2.15
CA GLN A 102 18.40 -2.49 -2.51
C GLN A 102 17.34 -2.32 -1.42
N LEU A 103 16.90 -3.40 -0.76
CA LEU A 103 15.94 -3.31 0.36
C LEU A 103 16.45 -2.42 1.51
N LYS A 104 17.76 -2.41 1.75
CA LYS A 104 18.41 -1.55 2.76
C LYS A 104 18.51 -0.08 2.36
N GLN A 105 18.40 0.22 1.07
CA GLN A 105 18.61 1.57 0.53
C GLN A 105 17.32 2.31 0.24
N ILE A 106 16.18 1.60 0.23
CA ILE A 106 14.87 2.17 -0.04
C ILE A 106 14.15 2.32 1.29
N GLY A 107 13.88 3.56 1.67
CA GLY A 107 13.05 3.91 2.81
C GLY A 107 11.60 4.07 2.36
N ALA A 108 10.67 3.52 3.13
CA ALA A 108 9.24 3.63 2.90
C ALA A 108 8.55 4.35 4.05
N LEU A 109 7.61 5.22 3.69
CA LEU A 109 6.67 5.88 4.58
C LEU A 109 5.26 5.52 4.11
N CYS A 110 4.56 4.71 4.91
CA CYS A 110 3.28 4.13 4.52
C CYS A 110 2.10 4.90 5.13
N PHE A 111 1.13 5.26 4.29
CA PHE A 111 -0.16 5.84 4.66
C PHE A 111 -1.27 4.84 4.30
N SER A 112 -2.42 4.95 4.94
CA SER A 112 -3.65 4.34 4.40
C SER A 112 -4.41 5.39 3.60
N PHE A 113 -5.07 5.00 2.52
CA PHE A 113 -5.85 5.91 1.68
C PHE A 113 -7.32 5.51 1.68
N LEU A 114 -8.20 6.41 2.13
CA LEU A 114 -9.65 6.25 2.04
C LEU A 114 -10.11 6.77 0.68
N SER A 115 -10.20 5.86 -0.29
CA SER A 115 -10.55 6.15 -1.68
C SER A 115 -12.06 6.31 -1.86
N LEU A 116 -12.53 6.80 -3.02
CA LEU A 116 -13.96 6.91 -3.33
C LEU A 116 -14.69 5.56 -3.23
N ASP A 117 -13.99 4.46 -3.48
CA ASP A 117 -14.53 3.09 -3.35
C ASP A 117 -14.92 2.76 -1.90
N ASP A 118 -14.30 3.42 -0.91
CA ASP A 118 -14.64 3.32 0.51
C ASP A 118 -15.88 4.13 0.89
N PHE A 119 -16.42 4.95 -0.02
CA PHE A 119 -17.60 5.78 0.21
C PHE A 119 -18.81 5.25 -0.55
N GLN A 120 -20.00 5.64 -0.08
CA GLN A 120 -21.28 5.36 -0.75
C GLN A 120 -22.06 6.67 -0.95
N SER A 121 -22.63 6.85 -2.13
CA SER A 121 -23.49 7.98 -2.42
C SER A 121 -24.73 7.94 -1.53
N PHE A 122 -25.11 9.06 -0.92
CA PHE A 122 -26.30 9.13 -0.07
C PHE A 122 -27.24 10.30 -0.39
N LYS A 123 -26.79 11.27 -1.21
CA LYS A 123 -27.57 12.45 -1.57
C LYS A 123 -27.10 13.01 -2.92
N LYS A 124 -28.02 13.55 -3.71
CA LYS A 124 -27.73 14.33 -4.92
C LYS A 124 -28.48 15.66 -4.87
N GLU A 125 -27.80 16.78 -5.08
CA GLU A 125 -28.38 18.12 -5.12
C GLU A 125 -27.85 18.87 -6.36
N GLY A 126 -28.72 19.07 -7.35
CA GLY A 126 -28.32 19.64 -8.64
C GLY A 126 -27.23 18.80 -9.31
N THR A 127 -26.09 19.42 -9.60
CA THR A 127 -24.90 18.78 -10.19
C THR A 127 -24.04 18.05 -9.18
N LYS A 128 -24.30 18.17 -7.87
CA LYS A 128 -23.45 17.61 -6.80
C LYS A 128 -23.98 16.26 -6.31
N THR A 129 -23.10 15.26 -6.27
CA THR A 129 -23.33 13.97 -5.61
C THR A 129 -22.51 13.91 -4.34
N TYR A 130 -23.14 13.54 -3.23
CA TYR A 130 -22.56 13.48 -1.89
C TYR A 130 -22.35 12.03 -1.47
N PHE A 131 -21.17 11.74 -0.94
CA PHE A 131 -20.75 10.41 -0.53
C PHE A 131 -20.33 10.42 0.93
N LYS A 132 -20.79 9.42 1.68
CA LYS A 132 -20.42 9.19 3.08
C LYS A 132 -19.57 7.94 3.18
N LEU A 133 -18.66 7.91 4.14
CA LEU A 133 -17.80 6.75 4.36
C LEU A 133 -18.64 5.52 4.74
N LYS A 134 -18.32 4.35 4.17
CA LYS A 134 -18.98 3.08 4.51
C LYS A 134 -18.57 2.64 5.92
N GLN A 135 -19.48 1.97 6.64
CA GLN A 135 -19.17 1.42 7.96
C GLN A 135 -18.03 0.40 7.88
N GLU A 136 -18.04 -0.48 6.87
CA GLU A 136 -16.96 -1.45 6.63
C GLU A 136 -15.57 -0.78 6.52
N ALA A 137 -15.49 0.40 5.89
CA ALA A 137 -14.23 1.12 5.76
C ALA A 137 -13.74 1.66 7.11
N LEU A 138 -14.65 2.14 7.96
CA LEU A 138 -14.38 2.56 9.34
C LEU A 138 -13.93 1.38 10.20
N ASP A 139 -14.63 0.24 10.12
CA ASP A 139 -14.30 -0.97 10.87
C ASP A 139 -12.89 -1.46 10.53
N LYS A 140 -12.51 -1.40 9.24
CA LYS A 140 -11.14 -1.70 8.80
C LYS A 140 -10.10 -0.73 9.38
N VAL A 141 -10.40 0.57 9.49
CA VAL A 141 -9.48 1.54 10.15
C VAL A 141 -9.37 1.25 11.64
N GLN A 142 -10.49 1.00 12.32
CA GLN A 142 -10.51 0.63 13.74
C GLN A 142 -9.72 -0.64 14.00
N ASN A 143 -9.90 -1.68 13.17
CA ASN A 143 -9.16 -2.93 13.28
C ASN A 143 -7.66 -2.68 13.09
N PHE A 144 -7.25 -1.89 12.10
CA PHE A 144 -5.83 -1.58 11.90
C PHE A 144 -5.23 -0.79 13.08
N LEU A 145 -5.97 0.17 13.64
CA LEU A 145 -5.57 0.88 14.85
C LEU A 145 -5.34 -0.08 16.02
N SER A 146 -6.32 -0.93 16.34
CA SER A 146 -6.24 -1.87 17.45
C SER A 146 -5.14 -2.93 17.26
N LEU A 147 -4.96 -3.43 16.04
CA LEU A 147 -3.88 -4.35 15.70
C LEU A 147 -2.51 -3.70 15.90
N LYS A 148 -2.36 -2.45 15.46
CA LYS A 148 -1.10 -1.71 15.63
C LYS A 148 -0.78 -1.46 17.10
N GLU A 149 -1.74 -0.99 17.89
CA GLU A 149 -1.55 -0.76 19.32
C GLU A 149 -1.15 -2.03 20.06
N LYS A 150 -1.76 -3.17 19.71
CA LYS A 150 -1.42 -4.47 20.27
C LYS A 150 -0.01 -4.91 19.86
N SER A 151 0.36 -4.71 18.60
CA SER A 151 1.67 -5.08 18.03
C SER A 151 2.80 -4.26 18.67
N THR A 152 2.64 -2.94 18.77
CA THR A 152 3.67 -2.03 19.27
C THR A 152 3.64 -1.85 20.78
N MET A 153 2.61 -2.40 21.45
CA MET A 153 2.32 -2.15 22.88
C MET A 153 2.28 -0.66 23.23
N ALA A 154 1.79 0.16 22.31
CA ALA A 154 1.77 1.61 22.44
C ALA A 154 0.44 2.17 21.95
N GLU A 155 -0.12 3.13 22.68
CA GLU A 155 -1.31 3.86 22.24
C GLU A 155 -1.04 4.59 20.92
N CYS A 156 -2.04 4.60 20.05
CA CYS A 156 -1.91 5.19 18.73
C CYS A 156 -2.95 6.29 18.49
N SER A 157 -2.57 7.25 17.66
CA SER A 157 -3.42 8.33 17.18
C SER A 157 -3.58 8.27 15.68
N LEU A 158 -4.79 8.52 15.22
CA LEU A 158 -5.12 8.67 13.81
C LEU A 158 -4.89 10.12 13.37
N VAL A 159 -4.20 10.29 12.25
CA VAL A 159 -3.94 11.59 11.62
C VAL A 159 -4.53 11.59 10.22
N LEU A 160 -5.29 12.63 9.91
CA LEU A 160 -5.86 12.90 8.59
C LEU A 160 -5.06 13.99 7.90
N PHE A 161 -4.65 13.75 6.66
CA PHE A 161 -3.89 14.71 5.86
C PHE A 161 -4.81 15.41 4.85
N ASN A 162 -4.49 16.66 4.52
CA ASN A 162 -5.21 17.41 3.49
C ASN A 162 -4.82 16.89 2.10
N PRO A 163 -5.74 16.27 1.33
CA PRO A 163 -5.40 15.66 0.04
C PRO A 163 -4.90 16.68 -0.99
N ASN A 164 -5.33 17.95 -0.91
CA ASN A 164 -4.90 18.99 -1.86
C ASN A 164 -3.42 19.32 -1.71
N CYS A 165 -2.92 19.38 -0.47
CA CYS A 165 -1.52 19.66 -0.20
C CYS A 165 -0.66 18.40 -0.23
N PHE A 166 -1.23 17.25 0.15
CA PHE A 166 -0.51 15.99 0.31
C PHE A 166 0.29 15.61 -0.94
N PHE A 167 -0.39 15.40 -2.07
CA PHE A 167 0.27 14.96 -3.30
C PHE A 167 1.18 16.04 -3.89
N LYS A 168 0.78 17.31 -3.78
CA LYS A 168 1.60 18.43 -4.21
C LYS A 168 2.94 18.45 -3.47
N VAL A 169 2.93 18.35 -2.15
CA VAL A 169 4.14 18.35 -1.33
C VAL A 169 5.05 17.16 -1.69
N LEU A 170 4.49 15.97 -1.88
CA LEU A 170 5.29 14.82 -2.31
C LEU A 170 5.96 15.04 -3.68
N HIS A 171 5.26 15.68 -4.62
CA HIS A 171 5.82 16.06 -5.91
C HIS A 171 6.90 17.14 -5.79
N ASP A 172 6.64 18.20 -5.01
CA ASP A 172 7.57 19.32 -4.82
C ASP A 172 8.89 18.84 -4.16
N GLU A 173 8.81 17.85 -3.27
CA GLU A 173 9.95 17.18 -2.61
C GLU A 173 10.62 16.08 -3.46
N ASN A 174 10.16 15.89 -4.70
CA ASN A 174 10.64 14.85 -5.62
C ASN A 174 10.63 13.42 -4.99
N LEU A 175 9.61 13.14 -4.18
CA LEU A 175 9.39 11.83 -3.59
C LEU A 175 8.60 10.94 -4.55
N SER A 176 9.03 9.69 -4.69
CA SER A 176 8.26 8.71 -5.45
C SER A 176 7.16 8.15 -4.55
N PHE A 177 5.94 8.05 -5.07
CA PHE A 177 4.82 7.49 -4.33
C PHE A 177 3.86 6.79 -5.27
N ASP A 178 3.21 5.74 -4.77
CA ASP A 178 2.16 5.04 -5.49
C ASP A 178 1.29 4.24 -4.52
N TRP A 179 0.11 3.83 -4.98
CA TRP A 179 -0.71 2.87 -4.27
C TRP A 179 -0.06 1.50 -4.31
N VAL A 180 -0.14 0.75 -3.21
CA VAL A 180 0.37 -0.60 -3.15
C VAL A 180 -0.57 -1.54 -3.91
N HIS A 181 0.03 -2.33 -4.80
CA HIS A 181 -0.60 -3.38 -5.57
C HIS A 181 -0.57 -4.68 -4.80
N TYR A 182 -1.76 -5.15 -4.42
CA TYR A 182 -1.89 -6.38 -3.67
C TYR A 182 -1.97 -7.58 -4.60
N TYR A 183 -1.27 -8.65 -4.25
CA TYR A 183 -1.22 -9.87 -5.07
C TYR A 183 -1.56 -11.13 -4.28
N ASP A 184 -2.21 -12.08 -4.96
CA ASP A 184 -2.42 -13.42 -4.42
C ASP A 184 -1.20 -14.30 -4.76
N HIS A 185 -0.56 -14.84 -3.72
CA HIS A 185 0.57 -15.73 -3.87
C HIS A 185 0.19 -17.10 -4.43
N GLN A 186 -1.10 -17.45 -4.44
CA GLN A 186 -1.61 -18.69 -5.02
C GLN A 186 -1.94 -18.54 -6.51
N ASP A 187 -2.03 -17.30 -7.00
CA ASP A 187 -2.26 -17.04 -8.42
C ASP A 187 -0.92 -17.06 -9.19
N PRO A 188 -0.71 -18.03 -10.09
CA PRO A 188 0.49 -18.09 -10.93
C PRO A 188 0.58 -16.91 -11.91
N MET A 189 -0.54 -16.28 -12.29
CA MET A 189 -0.58 -15.20 -13.27
C MET A 189 -0.09 -13.87 -12.72
N THR A 190 -0.16 -13.68 -11.39
CA THR A 190 0.37 -12.52 -10.67
C THR A 190 1.74 -12.07 -11.19
N LEU A 191 2.71 -12.98 -11.30
CA LEU A 191 4.08 -12.60 -11.71
C LEU A 191 4.15 -12.12 -13.16
N TYR A 192 3.35 -12.73 -14.04
CA TYR A 192 3.35 -12.42 -15.47
C TYR A 192 2.67 -11.07 -15.74
N ASP A 193 1.53 -10.82 -15.10
CA ASP A 193 0.80 -9.57 -15.27
C ASP A 193 1.59 -8.40 -14.66
N ASN A 194 2.25 -8.62 -13.53
CA ASN A 194 3.06 -7.59 -12.86
C ASN A 194 4.26 -7.13 -13.71
N GLN A 195 4.92 -8.05 -14.42
CA GLN A 195 6.03 -7.70 -15.31
C GLN A 195 5.59 -6.80 -16.47
N LYS A 196 4.33 -6.87 -16.90
CA LYS A 196 3.79 -6.01 -17.97
C LYS A 196 3.50 -4.59 -17.52
N LEU A 197 3.11 -4.39 -16.25
CA LEU A 197 2.72 -3.09 -15.73
C LEU A 197 3.92 -2.16 -15.49
N GLY A 198 5.14 -2.70 -15.39
CA GLY A 198 6.35 -1.91 -15.17
C GLY A 198 6.44 -1.23 -13.79
N ILE A 199 5.56 -1.61 -12.86
CA ILE A 199 5.52 -1.06 -11.50
C ILE A 199 6.65 -1.70 -10.68
N PRO A 200 7.46 -0.91 -9.96
CA PRO A 200 8.52 -1.46 -9.11
C PRO A 200 8.01 -2.43 -8.05
N SER A 201 8.76 -3.51 -7.79
CA SER A 201 8.34 -4.57 -6.84
C SER A 201 8.15 -4.10 -5.39
N TYR A 202 8.69 -2.94 -5.03
CA TYR A 202 8.48 -2.30 -3.74
C TYR A 202 7.18 -1.47 -3.64
N PHE A 203 6.32 -1.52 -4.64
CA PHE A 203 4.91 -1.11 -4.54
C PHE A 203 3.97 -2.33 -4.55
N TYR A 204 4.48 -3.53 -4.27
CA TYR A 204 3.67 -4.74 -4.16
C TYR A 204 3.69 -5.30 -2.75
N LYS A 205 2.58 -5.91 -2.35
CA LYS A 205 2.42 -6.56 -1.05
C LYS A 205 1.45 -7.74 -1.15
N SER A 206 1.58 -8.73 -0.27
CA SER A 206 0.65 -9.85 -0.24
C SER A 206 -0.80 -9.37 0.02
N GLN A 207 -1.79 -10.01 -0.64
CA GLN A 207 -3.21 -9.70 -0.51
C GLN A 207 -3.74 -9.77 0.94
N GLU A 208 -3.06 -10.52 1.80
CA GLU A 208 -3.38 -10.56 3.24
C GLU A 208 -3.28 -9.19 3.93
N TYR A 209 -2.48 -8.27 3.37
CA TYR A 209 -2.31 -6.90 3.86
C TYR A 209 -3.24 -5.88 3.19
N ALA A 210 -4.14 -6.30 2.30
CA ALA A 210 -5.00 -5.40 1.52
C ALA A 210 -5.89 -4.47 2.38
N TYR A 211 -6.21 -4.88 3.60
CA TYR A 211 -6.99 -4.07 4.55
C TYR A 211 -6.29 -2.74 4.93
N GLN A 212 -4.96 -2.66 4.76
CA GLN A 212 -4.17 -1.46 5.06
C GLN A 212 -4.39 -0.34 4.04
N ARG A 213 -4.85 -0.65 2.81
CA ARG A 213 -5.12 0.32 1.74
C ARG A 213 -3.93 1.26 1.52
N GLU A 214 -2.76 0.67 1.38
CA GLU A 214 -1.49 1.37 1.55
C GLU A 214 -1.22 2.31 0.36
N LEU A 215 -1.01 3.58 0.66
CA LEU A 215 -0.33 4.55 -0.19
C LEU A 215 1.09 4.68 0.33
N ARG A 216 2.07 4.30 -0.50
CA ARG A 216 3.46 4.23 -0.09
C ARG A 216 4.23 5.39 -0.69
N VAL A 217 5.00 6.07 0.14
CA VAL A 217 5.98 7.08 -0.27
C VAL A 217 7.36 6.46 -0.08
N VAL A 218 8.20 6.49 -1.10
CA VAL A 218 9.55 5.92 -1.07
C VAL A 218 10.60 6.99 -1.30
N SER A 219 11.74 6.81 -0.64
CA SER A 219 12.91 7.64 -0.84
C SER A 219 14.18 6.83 -0.70
N LYS A 220 15.27 7.34 -1.28
CA LYS A 220 16.60 6.74 -1.07
C LYS A 220 17.09 7.11 0.33
N LEU A 221 17.56 6.11 1.07
CA LEU A 221 18.16 6.29 2.39
C LEU A 221 19.59 6.83 2.27
N SER A 222 19.95 7.78 3.14
CA SER A 222 21.30 8.35 3.20
C SER A 222 22.32 7.39 3.81
N CYS A 223 21.90 6.54 4.75
CA CYS A 223 22.66 5.43 5.30
C CYS A 223 22.04 4.08 4.96
N GLU A 224 22.86 3.04 4.77
CA GLU A 224 22.41 1.65 4.76
C GLU A 224 22.10 1.20 6.21
N CYS A 225 21.04 1.78 6.78
CA CYS A 225 20.62 1.67 8.16
C CYS A 225 19.14 1.24 8.22
N LYS A 226 18.59 0.97 9.42
CA LYS A 226 17.20 0.51 9.57
C LYS A 226 16.17 1.49 9.00
N GLY A 227 16.51 2.77 8.89
CA GLY A 227 15.69 3.83 8.30
C GLY A 227 16.20 5.20 8.73
N GLU A 228 15.54 6.27 8.28
CA GLU A 228 15.93 7.65 8.59
C GLU A 228 14.73 8.56 8.78
N VAL A 229 14.88 9.62 9.59
CA VAL A 229 13.87 10.68 9.70
C VAL A 229 14.14 11.72 8.62
N LYS A 230 13.09 12.08 7.87
CA LYS A 230 13.11 13.18 6.90
C LYS A 230 12.11 14.24 7.29
N THR A 231 12.49 15.49 7.10
CA THR A 231 11.55 16.61 7.13
C THR A 231 10.88 16.69 5.77
N ILE A 232 9.55 16.72 5.77
CA ILE A 232 8.74 16.96 4.57
C ILE A 232 7.97 18.26 4.82
N GLU A 233 8.47 19.37 4.30
CA GLU A 233 7.90 20.69 4.57
C GLU A 233 6.49 20.81 3.97
N GLY A 234 5.57 21.44 4.70
CA GLY A 234 4.19 21.60 4.25
C GLY A 234 3.29 20.36 4.34
N LEU A 235 3.85 19.18 4.64
CA LEU A 235 3.07 17.98 4.90
C LEU A 235 2.45 18.03 6.30
N SER A 236 1.34 18.75 6.42
CA SER A 236 0.61 18.91 7.68
C SER A 236 -0.59 17.96 7.75
N GLY A 237 -0.68 17.27 8.89
CA GLY A 237 -1.83 16.44 9.25
C GLY A 237 -2.55 17.01 10.47
N LYS A 238 -3.76 16.53 10.73
CA LYS A 238 -4.48 16.82 11.98
C LYS A 238 -4.86 15.51 12.67
N LYS A 239 -4.66 15.46 13.98
CA LYS A 239 -5.17 14.35 14.80
C LYS A 239 -6.70 14.33 14.71
N VAL A 240 -7.28 13.15 14.46
CA VAL A 240 -8.72 12.94 14.33
C VAL A 240 -9.14 11.67 15.06
N SER A 241 -10.44 11.56 15.37
CA SER A 241 -11.04 10.33 15.87
C SER A 241 -11.77 9.57 14.76
N LEU A 242 -12.13 8.31 15.00
CA LEU A 242 -13.01 7.57 14.09
C LEU A 242 -14.37 8.24 13.91
N ASN A 243 -14.91 8.86 14.97
CA ASN A 243 -16.14 9.66 14.88
C ASN A 243 -15.96 10.95 14.05
N TYR A 244 -14.73 11.44 13.91
CA TYR A 244 -14.46 12.50 12.94
C TYR A 244 -14.48 11.92 11.52
N LEU A 245 -13.85 10.77 11.27
CA LEU A 245 -13.86 10.12 9.95
C LEU A 245 -15.28 9.76 9.48
N SER A 246 -16.16 9.29 10.37
CA SER A 246 -17.54 8.93 10.03
C SER A 246 -18.38 10.11 9.54
N ARG A 247 -17.94 11.34 9.85
CA ARG A 247 -18.57 12.60 9.42
C ARG A 247 -17.96 13.18 8.14
N LEU A 248 -16.94 12.51 7.55
CA LEU A 248 -16.38 12.94 6.28
C LEU A 248 -17.41 12.76 5.16
N VAL A 249 -17.54 13.79 4.35
CA VAL A 249 -18.40 13.80 3.16
C VAL A 249 -17.54 14.20 1.97
N LEU A 250 -17.47 13.32 0.97
CA LEU A 250 -16.95 13.69 -0.34
C LEU A 250 -18.10 14.25 -1.17
N ILE A 251 -17.83 15.34 -1.88
CA ILE A 251 -18.80 15.98 -2.78
C ILE A 251 -18.16 16.05 -4.15
N ILE A 252 -18.79 15.42 -5.13
CA ILE A 252 -18.32 15.42 -6.53
C ILE A 252 -19.37 16.12 -7.38
N GLU A 253 -18.94 17.15 -8.09
CA GLU A 253 -19.78 17.87 -9.05
C GLU A 253 -19.67 17.22 -10.44
N GLY A 254 -20.82 17.00 -11.09
CA GLY A 254 -20.88 16.36 -12.41
C GLY A 254 -20.54 14.87 -12.40
N TYR A 255 -20.72 14.18 -11.27
CA TYR A 255 -20.40 12.76 -11.16
C TYR A 255 -21.28 11.89 -12.07
N GLU A 256 -20.62 11.17 -12.97
CA GLU A 256 -21.19 10.10 -13.78
C GLU A 256 -20.26 8.89 -13.67
N LYS A 257 -20.79 7.75 -13.23
CA LYS A 257 -20.03 6.50 -13.21
C LYS A 257 -19.97 5.95 -14.64
N LEU A 258 -18.77 5.68 -15.13
CA LEU A 258 -18.56 4.96 -16.38
C LEU A 258 -18.47 3.47 -16.04
N ASP A 259 -19.21 2.64 -16.78
CA ASP A 259 -19.21 1.18 -16.65
C ASP A 259 -17.94 0.55 -17.24
#